data_AF-A0A9E5CY42-F1
#
_entry.id   AF-A0A9E5CY42-F1
#
_cell.length_a   1.000
_cell.length_b   1.000
_cell.length_c   1.000
_cell.angle_alpha   90.00
_cell.angle_beta   90.00
_cell.angle_gamma   90.00
#
_symmetry.space_group_name_H-M   'P 1'
#
loop_
_entity.id
_entity.type
_entity.pdbx_description
1 polymer ?
#
loop_
_entity_poly.entity_id
_entity_poly.type
_entity_poly.pdbx_seq_one_letter_code
_entity_poly.pdbx_strand_id
1 'polypeptide(L)'
;AHVDADADGVILFVDSTDGGLRKYAIREVGSTFLAAGLDDHEIGRYSSTMYLVGINAANKFEAWLEEVATVKIYLVGQTKDSVVYNLEDVAVADPVTGSWQELDANTYNVPIEANGLFLRAGALTAVNKKLGFRHGDSTDDWNGDIERITYLLAGTGIRADDVWDEYMESTSSEVFIAAYTVALTE
;
A
#
# COMPACT_ATOMS: atom_id res chain seq x y z
N ALA A 1 -15.37 -3.49 16.16
CA ALA A 1 -15.83 -2.18 15.67
C ALA A 1 -16.98 -2.40 14.68
N HIS A 2 -17.83 -1.40 14.46
CA HIS A 2 -18.89 -1.48 13.44
C HIS A 2 -18.31 -0.96 12.12
N VAL A 3 -18.61 -1.65 11.03
CA VAL A 3 -18.36 -1.24 9.64
C VAL A 3 -19.74 -1.21 8.99
N ASP A 4 -20.02 -0.19 8.18
CA ASP A 4 -21.31 -0.06 7.54
C ASP A 4 -21.55 -1.20 6.54
N ALA A 5 -22.81 -1.49 6.24
CA ALA A 5 -23.18 -2.62 5.37
C ALA A 5 -22.76 -2.43 3.90
N ASP A 6 -22.48 -1.19 3.50
CA ASP A 6 -22.03 -0.74 2.18
C ASP A 6 -20.52 -0.43 2.15
N ALA A 7 -19.76 -0.80 3.19
CA ALA A 7 -18.32 -0.65 3.16
C ALA A 7 -17.66 -1.72 2.27
N ASP A 8 -16.72 -1.30 1.43
CA ASP A 8 -15.92 -2.17 0.55
C ASP A 8 -14.50 -2.41 1.09
N GLY A 9 -14.05 -1.58 2.03
CA GLY A 9 -12.75 -1.70 2.68
C GLY A 9 -12.64 -0.91 3.97
N VAL A 10 -11.52 -1.10 4.64
CA VAL A 10 -11.23 -0.50 5.94
C VAL A 10 -9.88 0.20 5.94
N ILE A 11 -9.82 1.31 6.67
CA ILE A 11 -8.59 2.00 7.00
C ILE A 11 -8.20 1.63 8.43
N LEU A 12 -7.00 1.07 8.55
CA LEU A 12 -6.44 0.55 9.77
C LEU A 12 -5.27 1.42 10.20
N PHE A 13 -5.17 1.66 11.51
CA PHE A 13 -3.97 2.20 12.13
C PHE A 13 -3.24 1.04 12.81
N VAL A 14 -2.02 0.75 12.34
CA VAL A 14 -1.16 -0.30 12.89
C VAL A 14 -0.13 0.38 13.78
N ASP A 15 -0.04 -0.07 15.02
CA ASP A 15 0.77 0.58 16.06
C ASP A 15 1.65 -0.46 16.76
N SER A 16 2.95 -0.18 16.83
CA SER A 16 3.92 -0.93 17.60
C SER A 16 4.20 -0.21 18.90
N THR A 17 3.80 -0.80 20.04
CA THR A 17 3.89 -0.15 21.35
C THR A 17 5.16 -0.51 22.12
N ASP A 18 6.12 -1.19 21.49
CA ASP A 18 7.37 -1.61 22.12
C ASP A 18 8.63 -1.21 21.33
N GLY A 19 9.79 -1.45 21.95
CA GLY A 19 11.10 -1.17 21.34
C GLY A 19 11.62 -2.27 20.43
N GLY A 20 10.83 -3.30 20.13
CA GLY A 20 11.17 -4.39 19.22
C GLY A 20 10.80 -4.05 17.77
N LEU A 21 11.48 -4.70 16.84
CA LEU A 21 10.98 -4.83 15.47
C LEU A 21 10.03 -6.01 15.48
N ARG A 22 8.83 -5.82 14.95
CA ARG A 22 7.77 -6.83 15.01
C ARG A 22 7.22 -7.05 13.62
N LYS A 23 6.92 -8.30 13.30
CA LYS A 23 6.36 -8.63 12.00
C LYS A 23 4.84 -8.61 12.03
N TYR A 24 4.25 -8.17 10.93
CA TYR A 24 2.81 -8.19 10.74
C TYR A 24 2.47 -8.29 9.25
N ALA A 25 1.29 -8.83 8.97
CA ALA A 25 0.72 -8.85 7.63
C ALA A 25 -0.78 -8.59 7.70
N ILE A 26 -1.31 -7.89 6.71
CA ILE A 26 -2.74 -7.60 6.54
C ILE A 26 -3.09 -7.86 5.07
N ARG A 27 -4.20 -8.56 4.83
CA ARG A 27 -4.68 -8.83 3.46
C ARG A 27 -6.18 -9.05 3.41
N GLU A 28 -6.74 -8.95 2.21
CA GLU A 28 -8.13 -9.33 1.94
C GLU A 28 -8.33 -10.85 2.11
N VAL A 29 -9.51 -11.25 2.59
CA VAL A 29 -9.86 -12.68 2.72
C VAL A 29 -9.90 -13.33 1.34
N GLY A 30 -9.16 -14.43 1.19
CA GLY A 30 -9.10 -15.20 -0.06
C GLY A 30 -7.93 -14.80 -0.96
N SER A 31 -7.24 -13.70 -0.65
CA SER A 31 -5.98 -13.34 -1.31
C SER A 31 -4.93 -14.43 -1.07
N THR A 32 -4.35 -14.90 -2.17
CA THR A 32 -3.18 -15.78 -2.18
C THR A 32 -1.88 -14.99 -2.33
N PHE A 33 -1.96 -13.67 -2.28
CA PHE A 33 -0.84 -12.78 -2.50
C PHE A 33 0.23 -13.07 -1.47
N LEU A 34 1.33 -13.61 -1.97
CA LEU A 34 2.56 -13.85 -1.24
C LEU A 34 3.63 -13.02 -1.95
N ALA A 35 3.69 -11.71 -1.70
CA ALA A 35 4.94 -11.01 -1.97
C ALA A 35 6.05 -11.72 -1.19
N ALA A 36 7.19 -11.93 -1.84
CA ALA A 36 8.32 -12.63 -1.25
C ALA A 36 8.68 -11.94 0.08
N GLY A 37 8.51 -12.66 1.19
CA GLY A 37 8.84 -12.14 2.50
C GLY A 37 7.74 -11.35 3.20
N LEU A 38 6.46 -11.37 2.83
CA LEU A 38 5.37 -10.80 3.67
C LEU A 38 5.42 -11.31 5.12
N ASP A 39 5.88 -12.55 5.32
CA ASP A 39 6.13 -13.16 6.63
C ASP A 39 7.37 -12.61 7.35
N ASP A 40 8.12 -11.71 6.72
CA ASP A 40 9.35 -11.07 7.21
C ASP A 40 9.24 -9.56 7.40
N HIS A 41 8.15 -8.90 6.98
CA HIS A 41 8.04 -7.44 7.04
C HIS A 41 7.74 -6.92 8.44
N GLU A 42 8.49 -5.90 8.82
CA GLU A 42 8.55 -5.32 10.15
C GLU A 42 7.74 -4.01 10.24
N ILE A 43 7.15 -3.78 11.39
CA ILE A 43 6.82 -2.45 11.88
C ILE A 43 7.94 -1.98 12.80
N GLY A 44 8.36 -0.73 12.60
CA GLY A 44 9.43 -0.09 13.37
C GLY A 44 9.16 -0.03 14.87
N ARG A 45 10.22 0.26 15.64
CA ARG A 45 10.16 0.43 17.10
C ARG A 45 9.35 1.67 17.46
N TYR A 46 8.38 1.55 18.36
CA TYR A 46 7.48 2.67 18.71
C TYR A 46 6.94 3.41 17.48
N SER A 47 6.65 2.65 16.41
CA SER A 47 6.25 3.19 15.12
C SER A 47 4.80 2.87 14.83
N SER A 48 4.23 3.62 13.89
CA SER A 48 2.88 3.41 13.42
C SER A 48 2.79 3.61 11.92
N THR A 49 1.79 3.00 11.31
CA THR A 49 1.49 3.17 9.89
C THR A 49 -0.01 3.08 9.65
N MET A 50 -0.47 3.64 8.53
CA MET A 50 -1.83 3.46 8.05
C MET A 50 -1.84 2.38 6.98
N TYR A 51 -2.89 1.58 6.99
CA TYR A 51 -3.09 0.49 6.05
C TYR A 51 -4.52 0.51 5.54
N LEU A 52 -4.71 0.28 4.25
CA LEU A 52 -6.02 0.16 3.63
C LEU A 52 -6.14 -1.22 3.00
N VAL A 53 -7.27 -1.89 3.24
CA VAL A 53 -7.51 -3.28 2.85
C VAL A 53 -8.98 -3.51 2.55
N GLY A 54 -9.24 -4.28 1.49
CA GLY A 54 -10.59 -4.72 1.12
C GLY A 54 -11.19 -5.65 2.17
N ILE A 55 -12.51 -5.60 2.32
CA ILE A 55 -13.25 -6.53 3.15
C ILE A 55 -14.22 -7.35 2.29
N ASN A 56 -14.38 -8.62 2.64
CA ASN A 56 -15.36 -9.46 1.95
C ASN A 56 -16.80 -9.15 2.41
N ALA A 57 -17.79 -9.82 1.78
CA ALA A 57 -19.21 -9.67 2.10
C ALA A 57 -19.61 -10.04 3.56
N ALA A 58 -18.70 -10.61 4.35
CA ALA A 58 -18.90 -10.87 5.78
C ALA A 58 -18.18 -9.83 6.66
N ASN A 59 -17.71 -8.73 6.08
CA ASN A 59 -16.93 -7.65 6.67
C ASN A 59 -15.63 -8.14 7.34
N LYS A 60 -14.89 -8.99 6.62
CA LYS A 60 -13.63 -9.60 7.12
C LYS A 60 -12.45 -9.31 6.20
N PHE A 61 -11.32 -9.09 6.85
CA PHE A 61 -9.95 -9.15 6.33
C PHE A 61 -9.14 -10.14 7.18
N GLU A 62 -7.95 -10.52 6.74
CA GLU A 62 -7.03 -11.36 7.50
C GLU A 62 -5.86 -10.52 8.02
N ALA A 63 -5.42 -10.83 9.25
CA ALA A 63 -4.22 -10.25 9.82
C ALA A 63 -3.40 -11.32 10.54
N TRP A 64 -2.09 -11.26 10.36
CA TRP A 64 -1.11 -12.03 11.11
C TRP A 64 -0.22 -11.07 11.88
N LEU A 65 0.04 -11.39 13.15
CA LEU A 65 0.84 -10.57 14.06
C LEU A 65 1.86 -11.49 14.74
N GLU A 66 3.13 -11.11 14.72
CA GLU A 66 4.19 -11.82 15.45
C GLU A 66 3.95 -11.75 16.97
N GLU A 67 3.60 -10.57 17.48
CA GLU A 67 3.39 -10.31 18.90
C GLU A 67 2.10 -9.50 19.12
N VAL A 68 1.01 -10.22 19.43
CA VAL A 68 -0.31 -9.62 19.67
C VAL A 68 -0.35 -8.72 20.90
N ALA A 69 0.62 -8.85 21.83
CA ALA A 69 0.69 -8.01 23.01
C ALA A 69 1.10 -6.56 22.67
N THR A 70 1.93 -6.36 21.64
CA THR A 70 2.57 -5.06 21.36
C THR A 70 2.32 -4.52 19.94
N VAL A 71 1.87 -5.35 18.99
CA VAL A 71 1.33 -4.85 17.72
C VAL A 71 -0.19 -4.78 17.80
N LYS A 72 -0.74 -3.58 17.60
CA LYS A 72 -2.18 -3.31 17.66
C LYS A 72 -2.68 -2.85 16.31
N ILE A 73 -3.89 -3.31 15.95
CA ILE A 73 -4.61 -2.87 14.76
C ILE A 73 -5.89 -2.20 15.23
N TYR A 74 -6.06 -0.93 14.86
CA TYR A 74 -7.27 -0.16 15.14
C TYR A 74 -8.00 0.13 13.84
N LEU A 75 -9.33 -0.06 13.84
CA LEU A 75 -10.17 0.45 12.76
C LEU A 75 -10.33 1.97 12.95
N VAL A 76 -9.87 2.76 11.98
CA VAL A 76 -9.92 4.24 12.04
C VAL A 76 -10.77 4.87 10.93
N GLY A 77 -11.12 4.09 9.91
CA GLY A 77 -12.00 4.53 8.84
C GLY A 77 -12.47 3.37 7.97
N GLN A 78 -13.32 3.68 7.00
CA GLN A 78 -13.84 2.74 6.02
C GLN A 78 -13.97 3.43 4.67
N THR A 79 -13.92 2.65 3.59
CA THR A 79 -14.16 3.12 2.22
C THR A 79 -15.51 2.63 1.73
N LYS A 80 -16.09 3.36 0.77
CA LYS A 80 -17.38 3.06 0.14
C LYS A 80 -17.37 3.54 -1.31
N ASP A 81 -17.47 2.61 -2.25
CA ASP A 81 -17.63 2.75 -3.69
C ASP A 81 -16.49 3.46 -4.44
N SER A 82 -15.68 4.27 -3.77
CA SER A 82 -14.62 5.09 -4.38
C SER A 82 -13.27 4.38 -4.46
N VAL A 83 -13.13 3.19 -3.88
CA VAL A 83 -11.88 2.42 -3.86
C VAL A 83 -12.14 1.00 -4.34
N VAL A 84 -11.47 0.61 -5.41
CA VAL A 84 -11.54 -0.75 -5.94
C VAL A 84 -10.27 -1.50 -5.56
N TYR A 85 -10.44 -2.55 -4.78
CA TYR A 85 -9.34 -3.37 -4.25
C TYR A 85 -8.98 -4.48 -5.24
N ASN A 86 -7.68 -4.65 -5.47
CA ASN A 86 -7.18 -5.83 -6.15
C ASN A 86 -7.07 -6.97 -5.12
N LEU A 87 -7.76 -8.10 -5.37
CA LEU A 87 -7.65 -9.29 -4.51
C LEU A 87 -6.20 -9.80 -4.46
N GLU A 88 -5.51 -9.70 -5.59
CA GLU A 88 -4.08 -9.97 -5.73
C GLU A 88 -3.41 -8.68 -6.18
N ASP A 89 -2.48 -8.13 -5.40
CA ASP A 89 -1.81 -6.89 -5.80
C ASP A 89 -1.10 -7.06 -7.15
N VAL A 90 -1.15 -6.04 -8.00
CA VAL A 90 -0.53 -6.06 -9.32
C VAL A 90 0.90 -5.56 -9.23
N ALA A 91 1.87 -6.40 -9.56
CA ALA A 91 3.29 -6.03 -9.54
C ALA A 91 3.58 -4.92 -10.56
N VAL A 92 4.25 -3.86 -10.09
CA VAL A 92 4.78 -2.78 -10.92
C VAL A 92 6.18 -3.16 -11.36
N ALA A 93 6.51 -2.96 -12.63
CA ALA A 93 7.85 -3.22 -13.13
C ALA A 93 8.81 -2.11 -12.70
N ASP A 94 9.97 -2.48 -12.14
CA ASP A 94 10.98 -1.53 -11.67
C ASP A 94 11.35 -0.50 -12.77
N PRO A 95 11.11 0.80 -12.56
CA PRO A 95 11.61 1.85 -13.44
C PRO A 95 13.13 2.05 -13.32
N VAL A 96 13.68 2.92 -14.15
CA VAL A 96 15.09 3.33 -14.05
C VAL A 96 15.36 3.96 -12.69
N THR A 97 16.32 3.39 -11.96
CA THR A 97 16.69 3.84 -10.62
C THR A 97 17.45 5.16 -10.61
N GLY A 98 17.31 5.94 -9.54
CA GLY A 98 18.07 7.17 -9.30
C GLY A 98 17.43 8.43 -9.90
N SER A 99 16.25 8.31 -10.50
CA SER A 99 15.48 9.41 -11.09
C SER A 99 13.98 9.14 -11.02
N TRP A 100 13.17 10.19 -11.05
CA TRP A 100 11.73 10.10 -11.25
C TRP A 100 11.42 9.61 -12.65
N GLN A 101 10.52 8.65 -12.80
CA GLN A 101 10.11 8.06 -14.07
C GLN A 101 8.58 8.08 -14.19
N GLU A 102 8.08 8.43 -15.37
CA GLU A 102 6.65 8.34 -15.70
C GLU A 102 6.29 6.88 -16.00
N LEU A 103 5.23 6.37 -15.37
CA LEU A 103 4.66 5.05 -15.56
C LEU A 103 3.18 5.17 -15.97
N ASP A 104 2.75 4.31 -16.89
CA ASP A 104 1.39 4.28 -17.43
C ASP A 104 0.55 3.19 -16.75
N ALA A 105 -0.54 3.58 -16.07
CA ALA A 105 -1.43 2.69 -15.33
C ALA A 105 -2.17 1.70 -16.23
N ASN A 106 -2.35 2.02 -17.52
CA ASN A 106 -2.93 1.10 -18.50
C ASN A 106 -2.07 -0.17 -18.69
N THR A 107 -0.77 -0.10 -18.38
CA THR A 107 0.13 -1.28 -18.41
C THR A 107 -0.24 -2.32 -17.34
N TYR A 108 -1.00 -1.92 -16.32
CA TYR A 108 -1.24 -2.70 -15.10
C TYR A 108 -2.73 -3.03 -14.88
N ASN A 109 -3.55 -3.02 -15.94
CA ASN A 109 -5.00 -3.26 -15.90
C ASN A 109 -5.78 -2.30 -14.98
N VAL A 110 -5.24 -1.10 -14.74
CA VAL A 110 -6.00 -0.02 -14.10
C VAL A 110 -6.96 0.56 -15.15
N PRO A 111 -8.26 0.69 -14.85
CA PRO A 111 -9.24 1.14 -15.83
C PRO A 111 -9.21 2.67 -16.00
N ILE A 112 -9.72 3.15 -17.14
CA ILE A 112 -9.68 4.57 -17.55
C ILE A 112 -10.46 5.51 -16.61
N GLU A 113 -11.42 4.97 -15.84
CA GLU A 113 -12.15 5.73 -14.81
C GLU A 113 -11.35 5.96 -13.52
N ALA A 114 -10.18 5.33 -13.38
CA ALA A 114 -9.33 5.52 -12.22
C ALA A 114 -8.78 6.94 -12.16
N ASN A 115 -8.64 7.48 -10.95
CA ASN A 115 -8.07 8.81 -10.69
C ASN A 115 -6.99 8.82 -9.62
N GLY A 116 -6.61 7.64 -9.13
CA GLY A 116 -5.54 7.46 -8.16
C GLY A 116 -5.25 6.00 -7.90
N LEU A 117 -4.12 5.76 -7.26
CA LEU A 117 -3.57 4.44 -6.95
C LEU A 117 -3.23 4.37 -5.46
N PHE A 118 -3.49 3.22 -4.87
CA PHE A 118 -2.88 2.80 -3.62
C PHE A 118 -1.79 1.76 -3.91
N LEU A 119 -0.58 2.07 -3.49
CA LEU A 119 0.63 1.33 -3.81
C LEU A 119 1.17 0.70 -2.53
N ARG A 120 1.25 -0.64 -2.51
CA ARG A 120 2.03 -1.37 -1.50
C ARG A 120 3.49 -1.32 -1.92
N ALA A 121 4.30 -0.72 -1.07
CA ALA A 121 5.67 -0.37 -1.39
C ALA A 121 6.60 -0.81 -0.26
N GLY A 122 7.66 -1.54 -0.58
CA GLY A 122 8.54 -2.13 0.43
C GLY A 122 10.00 -2.20 0.06
N ALA A 123 10.86 -2.25 1.06
CA ALA A 123 12.28 -2.53 0.90
C ALA A 123 12.59 -3.96 1.34
N LEU A 124 13.07 -4.82 0.44
CA LEU A 124 13.36 -6.23 0.74
C LEU A 124 14.71 -6.47 1.44
N THR A 125 15.41 -5.40 1.82
CA THR A 125 16.79 -5.48 2.32
C THR A 125 16.90 -4.94 3.72
N ALA A 126 17.95 -5.36 4.44
CA ALA A 126 18.30 -4.86 5.78
C ALA A 126 18.84 -3.41 5.79
N VAL A 127 18.67 -2.66 4.69
CA VAL A 127 19.11 -1.26 4.55
C VAL A 127 17.95 -0.44 4.02
N ASN A 128 17.73 0.74 4.60
CA ASN A 128 16.74 1.69 4.13
C ASN A 128 16.92 1.97 2.63
N LYS A 129 15.83 2.33 1.97
CA LYS A 129 15.81 2.71 0.55
C LYS A 129 15.03 3.99 0.38
N LYS A 130 15.37 4.76 -0.66
CA LYS A 130 14.47 5.84 -1.10
C LYS A 130 13.47 5.33 -2.12
N LEU A 131 12.22 5.69 -1.87
CA LEU A 131 11.10 5.42 -2.75
C LEU A 131 10.16 6.62 -2.72
N GLY A 132 9.51 6.93 -3.84
CA GLY A 132 8.58 8.04 -3.90
C GLY A 132 7.57 7.87 -5.02
N PHE A 133 6.38 8.46 -4.82
CA PHE A 133 5.29 8.45 -5.77
C PHE A 133 4.72 9.86 -5.88
N ARG A 134 4.35 10.29 -7.09
CA ARG A 134 3.68 11.58 -7.31
C ARG A 134 2.78 11.54 -8.54
N HIS A 135 1.96 12.58 -8.69
CA HIS A 135 0.87 12.68 -9.67
C HIS A 135 1.30 12.67 -11.16
N GLY A 136 2.58 12.47 -11.50
CA GLY A 136 3.06 12.46 -12.89
C GLY A 136 3.27 13.85 -13.52
N ASP A 137 2.67 14.91 -12.98
CA ASP A 137 2.96 16.32 -13.35
C ASP A 137 3.45 17.15 -12.16
N SER A 138 3.51 16.55 -10.97
CA SER A 138 4.06 17.21 -9.79
C SER A 138 5.57 17.38 -9.92
N THR A 139 6.05 18.56 -9.56
CA THR A 139 7.48 18.87 -9.46
C THR A 139 8.04 18.66 -8.05
N ASP A 140 7.23 18.13 -7.13
CA ASP A 140 7.65 17.87 -5.77
C ASP A 140 8.71 16.76 -5.75
N ASP A 141 9.66 16.89 -4.81
CA ASP A 141 10.74 15.93 -4.60
C ASP A 141 10.56 15.29 -3.22
N TRP A 142 9.68 14.28 -3.18
CA TRP A 142 9.27 13.59 -1.95
C TRP A 142 9.77 12.13 -1.91
N ASN A 143 10.97 11.86 -2.43
CA ASN A 143 11.62 10.55 -2.32
C ASN A 143 12.24 10.34 -0.93
N GLY A 144 11.38 10.03 0.03
CA GLY A 144 11.75 9.74 1.41
C GLY A 144 12.33 8.35 1.60
N ASP A 145 12.94 8.13 2.77
CA ASP A 145 13.39 6.81 3.18
C ASP A 145 12.18 5.94 3.56
N ILE A 146 12.07 4.75 2.96
CA ILE A 146 11.36 3.62 3.53
C ILE A 146 12.32 2.82 4.42
N GLU A 147 11.85 2.47 5.62
CA GLU A 147 12.63 1.66 6.56
C GLU A 147 12.92 0.28 5.95
N ARG A 148 14.09 -0.28 6.29
CA ARG A 148 14.47 -1.64 5.92
C ARG A 148 13.36 -2.65 6.26
N ILE A 149 13.12 -3.63 5.39
CA ILE A 149 12.20 -4.75 5.65
C ILE A 149 10.80 -4.26 6.08
N THR A 150 10.34 -3.12 5.57
CA THR A 150 9.02 -2.55 5.92
C THR A 150 8.19 -2.39 4.65
N TYR A 151 6.88 -2.61 4.76
CA TYR A 151 5.91 -2.16 3.77
C TYR A 151 5.19 -0.91 4.28
N LEU A 152 4.97 0.04 3.38
CA LEU A 152 4.01 1.11 3.53
C LEU A 152 2.93 1.01 2.46
N LEU A 153 1.77 1.59 2.74
CA LEU A 153 0.77 1.84 1.73
C LEU A 153 0.80 3.32 1.37
N ALA A 154 1.22 3.62 0.15
CA ALA A 154 1.21 4.97 -0.41
C ALA A 154 -0.07 5.22 -1.21
N GLY A 155 -0.48 6.48 -1.29
CA GLY A 155 -1.53 6.92 -2.22
C GLY A 155 -0.98 8.01 -3.12
N THR A 156 -1.26 7.92 -4.42
CA THR A 156 -0.98 8.99 -5.39
C THR A 156 -2.17 9.14 -6.32
N GLY A 157 -2.47 10.36 -6.75
CA GLY A 157 -3.37 10.54 -7.89
C GLY A 157 -2.63 10.18 -9.19
N ILE A 158 -3.39 10.03 -10.28
CA ILE A 158 -2.87 9.85 -11.64
C ILE A 158 -3.42 10.94 -12.54
N ARG A 159 -2.64 11.34 -13.55
CA ARG A 159 -3.06 12.32 -14.55
C ARG A 159 -4.19 11.79 -15.42
N ALA A 160 -4.80 12.70 -16.19
CA ALA A 160 -5.84 12.39 -17.16
C ALA A 160 -5.38 11.49 -18.33
N ASP A 161 -4.07 11.28 -18.49
CA ASP A 161 -3.46 10.31 -19.40
C ASP A 161 -2.99 9.03 -18.68
N ASP A 162 -3.53 8.75 -17.49
CA ASP A 162 -3.29 7.56 -16.66
C ASP A 162 -1.85 7.40 -16.17
N VAL A 163 -1.11 8.51 -16.07
CA VAL A 163 0.31 8.50 -15.67
C VAL A 163 0.48 8.84 -14.19
N TRP A 164 1.38 8.12 -13.53
CA TRP A 164 2.01 8.55 -12.26
C TRP A 164 3.53 8.54 -12.41
N ASP A 165 4.19 9.18 -11.45
CA ASP A 165 5.65 9.22 -11.36
C ASP A 165 6.15 8.38 -10.18
N GLU A 166 7.18 7.59 -10.41
CA GLU A 166 7.84 6.76 -9.40
C GLU A 166 9.34 7.06 -9.34
N TYR A 167 9.88 7.15 -8.12
CA TYR A 167 11.30 7.16 -7.85
C TYR A 167 11.70 5.89 -7.11
N MET A 168 12.68 5.17 -7.64
CA MET A 168 13.36 4.08 -6.94
C MET A 168 14.85 4.37 -6.80
N GLU A 169 15.41 4.24 -5.60
CA GLU A 169 16.86 4.24 -5.42
C GLU A 169 17.51 2.94 -5.92
N SER A 170 16.76 1.82 -5.86
CA SER A 170 17.29 0.48 -6.12
C SER A 170 16.17 -0.50 -6.47
N THR A 171 16.47 -1.46 -7.34
CA THR A 171 15.65 -2.65 -7.68
C THR A 171 15.56 -3.69 -6.54
N SER A 172 15.88 -3.28 -5.33
CA SER A 172 15.73 -4.09 -4.11
C SER A 172 14.57 -3.61 -3.24
N SER A 173 13.85 -2.62 -3.76
CA SER A 173 12.49 -2.29 -3.35
C SER A 173 11.51 -2.95 -4.31
N GLU A 174 10.28 -3.16 -3.87
CA GLU A 174 9.18 -3.63 -4.72
C GLU A 174 7.97 -2.73 -4.56
N VAL A 175 7.20 -2.61 -5.63
CA VAL A 175 5.97 -1.82 -5.69
C VAL A 175 4.86 -2.67 -6.31
N PHE A 176 3.70 -2.64 -5.69
CA PHE A 176 2.50 -3.29 -6.17
C PHE A 176 1.30 -2.36 -6.08
N ILE A 177 0.40 -2.42 -7.06
CA ILE A 177 -0.89 -1.71 -7.03
C ILE A 177 -1.88 -2.57 -6.24
N ALA A 178 -2.18 -2.14 -5.02
CA ALA A 178 -3.11 -2.82 -4.11
C ALA A 178 -4.57 -2.41 -4.37
N ALA A 179 -4.80 -1.17 -4.77
CA ALA A 179 -6.13 -0.66 -5.12
C ALA A 179 -6.01 0.56 -6.03
N TYR A 180 -7.13 0.97 -6.64
CA TYR A 180 -7.26 2.23 -7.35
C TYR A 180 -8.51 2.98 -6.89
N THR A 181 -8.51 4.30 -7.05
CA THR A 181 -9.65 5.15 -6.73
C THR A 181 -10.44 5.51 -7.98
N VAL A 182 -11.75 5.64 -7.83
CA VAL A 182 -12.66 6.14 -8.86
C VAL A 182 -13.48 7.30 -8.32
N ALA A 183 -13.90 8.20 -9.21
CA ALA A 183 -14.83 9.26 -8.83
C ALA A 183 -16.19 8.65 -8.50
N LEU A 184 -16.78 9.08 -7.38
CA LEU A 184 -18.18 8.75 -7.10
C LEU A 184 -19.05 9.44 -8.15
N THR A 185 -19.98 8.69 -8.73
CA THR A 185 -21.01 9.27 -9.59
C THR A 185 -22.11 9.84 -8.70
N GLU A 186 -22.41 11.12 -8.86
CA GLU A 186 -23.53 11.80 -8.19
C GLU A 186 -24.90 11.34 -8.73
#